data_AF-A0A0G4MT62-F1
#
_entry.id   AF-A0A0G4MT62-F1
#
_cell.length_a   1.000
_cell.length_b   1.000
_cell.length_c   1.000
_cell.angle_alpha   90.00
_cell.angle_beta   90.00
_cell.angle_gamma   90.00
#
_symmetry.space_group_name_H-M   'P 1'
#
loop_
_entity.id
_entity.type
_entity.pdbx_description
1 polymer ?
#
loop_
_entity_poly.entity_id
_entity_poly.type
_entity_poly.pdbx_seq_one_letter_code
_entity_poly.pdbx_strand_id
1 'polypeptide(L)'
;MYSQQHAAAMAPQKPETFMLSTEAQQALPHDAQVALQQVDNLKYFLISAPVDWQPDQYIRRFLLPTGEYVSCVLWNNLFHISGTDIVRCLSFRFQAFGRPVKNSKKFEEGIFSDLRNLKSGTDASLEEPKSPFLDFLYKNNCIRTQKKQKVFYWYSEEEDYSGEDQLGSLEEASPSSENAYITASLNSVADGQVHGNVVAPQTFNSLQTLSMPMTLSQPAMHSGAM
;
A
#
# COMPACT_ATOMS: atom_id res chain seq x y z
N MET A 1 52.85 -19.30 10.25
CA MET A 1 51.58 -19.43 10.99
C MET A 1 51.19 -18.04 11.49
N TYR A 2 50.06 -17.57 10.98
CA TYR A 2 49.27 -16.37 11.34
C TYR A 2 49.77 -14.96 10.98
N SER A 3 49.17 -14.47 9.90
CA SER A 3 49.06 -13.07 9.45
C SER A 3 48.00 -12.34 10.29
N GLN A 4 48.25 -11.09 10.64
CA GLN A 4 47.36 -10.23 11.43
C GLN A 4 46.41 -9.49 10.48
N GLN A 5 45.19 -10.00 10.38
CA GLN A 5 44.09 -9.45 9.58
C GLN A 5 43.44 -8.30 10.36
N HIS A 6 43.69 -7.04 9.97
CA HIS A 6 42.88 -5.91 10.46
C HIS A 6 41.55 -5.90 9.71
N ALA A 7 40.47 -6.12 10.48
CA ALA A 7 39.10 -6.10 10.04
C ALA A 7 38.74 -4.73 9.43
N ALA A 8 38.29 -4.75 8.18
CA ALA A 8 37.65 -3.62 7.54
C ALA A 8 36.37 -3.28 8.31
N ALA A 9 36.32 -2.09 8.90
CA ALA A 9 35.10 -1.53 9.45
C ALA A 9 34.11 -1.32 8.29
N MET A 10 33.08 -2.16 8.23
CA MET A 10 31.94 -1.95 7.35
C MET A 10 31.18 -0.73 7.86
N ALA A 11 31.29 0.38 7.14
CA ALA A 11 30.43 1.54 7.32
C ALA A 11 28.96 1.10 7.10
N PRO A 12 28.02 1.54 7.95
CA PRO A 12 26.60 1.29 7.71
C PRO A 12 26.17 2.09 6.48
N GLN A 13 25.98 1.40 5.35
CA GLN A 13 25.35 1.98 4.16
C GLN A 13 23.87 2.24 4.49
N LYS A 14 23.57 3.47 4.90
CA LYS A 14 22.21 4.01 4.75
C LYS A 14 21.91 4.12 3.25
N PRO A 15 20.71 3.77 2.77
CA PRO A 15 20.36 3.88 1.36
C PRO A 15 20.15 5.35 0.97
N GLU A 16 21.25 6.10 0.78
CA GLU A 16 21.24 7.46 0.19
C GLU A 16 21.19 7.37 -1.33
N THR A 17 20.07 6.93 -1.91
CA THR A 17 19.90 6.92 -3.37
C THR A 17 19.39 8.25 -3.95
N PHE A 18 19.16 9.31 -3.15
CA PHE A 18 18.45 10.47 -3.70
C PHE A 18 18.84 11.87 -3.21
N MET A 19 19.99 12.05 -2.57
CA MET A 19 20.50 13.39 -2.27
C MET A 19 21.85 13.58 -2.94
N LEU A 20 21.84 14.28 -4.08
CA LEU A 20 23.04 14.96 -4.56
C LEU A 20 23.54 15.83 -3.39
N SER A 21 24.84 15.74 -3.07
CA SER A 21 25.43 16.61 -2.05
C SER A 21 25.16 18.08 -2.37
N THR A 22 25.12 18.95 -1.37
CA THR A 22 24.85 20.37 -1.57
C THR A 22 25.81 21.00 -2.59
N GLU A 23 27.08 20.56 -2.65
CA GLU A 23 28.01 21.00 -3.70
C GLU A 23 27.62 20.49 -5.10
N ALA A 24 27.17 19.24 -5.22
CA ALA A 24 26.74 18.68 -6.50
C ALA A 24 25.45 19.34 -7.03
N GLN A 25 24.56 19.79 -6.14
CA GLN A 25 23.37 20.56 -6.53
C GLN A 25 23.73 21.95 -7.06
N GLN A 26 24.73 22.61 -6.46
CA GLN A 26 25.20 23.93 -6.92
C GLN A 26 25.95 23.86 -8.27
N ALA A 27 26.53 22.70 -8.59
CA ALA A 27 27.19 22.46 -9.87
C ALA A 27 26.21 22.20 -11.03
N LEU A 28 24.91 22.03 -10.76
CA LEU A 28 23.91 21.81 -11.80
C LEU A 28 23.60 23.11 -12.57
N PRO A 29 23.15 23.01 -13.83
CA PRO A 29 22.57 24.14 -14.55
C PRO A 29 21.45 24.81 -13.74
N HIS A 30 21.30 26.13 -13.87
CA HIS A 30 20.28 26.90 -13.14
C HIS A 30 18.87 26.31 -13.29
N ASP A 31 18.51 25.89 -14.50
CA ASP A 31 17.21 25.27 -14.79
C ASP A 31 16.97 23.98 -13.99
N ALA A 32 18.02 23.18 -13.78
CA ALA A 32 17.93 21.94 -13.01
C ALA A 32 17.82 22.21 -11.50
N GLN A 33 18.47 23.27 -11.00
CA GLN A 33 18.32 23.71 -9.60
C GLN A 33 16.89 24.18 -9.34
N VAL A 34 16.32 25.00 -10.24
CA VAL A 34 14.93 25.45 -10.15
C VAL A 34 13.97 24.26 -10.21
N ALA A 35 14.18 23.31 -11.13
CA ALA A 35 13.35 22.12 -11.23
C ALA A 35 13.37 21.27 -9.94
N LEU A 36 14.54 21.09 -9.33
CA LEU A 36 14.67 20.38 -8.05
C LEU A 36 13.93 21.11 -6.92
N GLN A 37 14.10 22.42 -6.81
CA GLN A 37 13.39 23.22 -5.81
C GLN A 37 11.87 23.13 -5.98
N GLN A 38 11.37 23.15 -7.21
CA GLN A 38 9.94 22.98 -7.48
C GLN A 38 9.43 21.59 -7.10
N VAL A 39 10.24 20.54 -7.27
CA VAL A 39 9.92 19.19 -6.79
C VAL A 39 9.89 19.15 -5.26
N ASP A 40 10.81 19.82 -4.57
CA ASP A 40 10.83 19.86 -3.11
C ASP A 40 9.64 20.65 -2.54
N ASN A 41 9.25 21.75 -3.20
CA ASN A 41 8.02 22.47 -2.86
C ASN A 41 6.77 21.57 -3.01
N LEU A 42 6.70 20.79 -4.09
CA LEU A 42 5.62 19.82 -4.27
C LEU A 42 5.65 18.76 -3.17
N LYS A 43 6.81 18.18 -2.84
CA LYS A 43 6.93 17.19 -1.75
C LYS A 43 6.46 17.78 -0.42
N TYR A 44 6.90 19.00 -0.10
CA TYR A 44 6.48 19.70 1.11
C TYR A 44 4.97 19.89 1.15
N PHE A 45 4.36 20.31 0.05
CA PHE A 45 2.90 20.37 -0.06
C PHE A 45 2.27 19.00 0.16
N LEU A 46 2.81 17.92 -0.45
CA LEU A 46 2.18 16.61 -0.33
C LEU A 46 2.15 16.07 1.11
N ILE A 47 3.16 16.42 1.91
CA ILE A 47 3.28 16.02 3.32
C ILE A 47 2.44 16.94 4.21
N SER A 48 2.52 18.26 4.01
CA SER A 48 1.87 19.25 4.88
C SER A 48 0.42 19.55 4.51
N ALA A 49 -0.05 19.12 3.33
CA ALA A 49 -1.39 19.36 2.81
C ALA A 49 -2.50 19.07 3.84
N PRO A 50 -2.57 17.86 4.41
CA PRO A 50 -3.60 17.49 5.40
C PRO A 50 -3.33 17.98 6.82
N VAL A 51 -2.08 18.33 7.18
CA VAL A 51 -1.69 18.73 8.55
C VAL A 51 -1.97 20.21 8.81
N ASP A 52 -1.58 21.08 7.87
CA ASP A 52 -1.72 22.52 7.97
C ASP A 52 -3.06 22.98 7.37
N TRP A 53 -4.15 22.60 8.05
CA TRP A 53 -5.51 22.81 7.56
C TRP A 53 -6.27 23.91 8.30
N GLN A 54 -6.93 24.79 7.56
CA GLN A 54 -7.77 25.85 8.13
C GLN A 54 -9.23 25.37 8.29
N PRO A 55 -9.92 25.67 9.41
CA PRO A 55 -11.26 25.13 9.69
C PRO A 55 -12.33 25.40 8.62
N ASP A 56 -12.24 26.53 7.91
CA ASP A 56 -13.22 26.92 6.89
C ASP A 56 -12.82 26.52 5.46
N GLN A 57 -11.73 25.76 5.31
CA GLN A 57 -11.22 25.33 4.01
C GLN A 57 -11.67 23.89 3.70
N TYR A 58 -12.14 23.64 2.47
CA TYR A 58 -12.47 22.29 1.98
C TYR A 58 -11.48 21.78 0.94
N ILE A 59 -10.62 22.66 0.43
CA ILE A 59 -9.66 22.33 -0.62
C ILE A 59 -8.39 23.17 -0.47
N ARG A 60 -7.25 22.52 -0.34
CA ARG A 60 -5.92 23.14 -0.47
C ARG A 60 -5.35 22.82 -1.84
N ARG A 61 -4.80 23.83 -2.50
CA ARG A 61 -4.27 23.71 -3.87
C ARG A 61 -2.82 24.12 -3.94
N PHE A 62 -2.05 23.35 -4.69
CA PHE A 62 -0.70 23.69 -5.11
C PHE A 62 -0.69 23.91 -6.63
N LEU A 63 -0.13 25.03 -7.08
CA LEU A 63 0.01 25.33 -8.50
C LEU A 63 1.32 24.73 -9.01
N LEU A 64 1.23 23.78 -9.94
CA LEU A 64 2.40 23.25 -10.63
C LEU A 64 2.95 24.29 -11.62
N PRO A 65 4.27 24.26 -11.92
CA PRO A 65 4.86 25.08 -12.98
C PRO A 65 4.25 24.87 -14.38
N THR A 66 3.53 23.76 -14.60
CA THR A 66 2.78 23.48 -15.83
C THR A 66 1.50 24.33 -15.96
N GLY A 67 1.07 25.03 -14.90
CA GLY A 67 -0.18 25.78 -14.83
C GLY A 67 -1.37 24.98 -14.32
N GLU A 68 -1.16 23.71 -13.96
CA GLU A 68 -2.21 22.85 -13.39
C GLU A 68 -2.18 22.83 -11.87
N TYR A 69 -3.33 22.61 -11.24
CA TYR A 69 -3.42 22.47 -9.79
C TYR A 69 -3.35 21.00 -9.35
N VAL A 70 -2.73 20.78 -8.20
CA VAL A 70 -2.84 19.57 -7.38
C VAL A 70 -3.65 19.94 -6.14
N SER A 71 -4.71 19.20 -5.86
CA SER A 71 -5.66 19.54 -4.80
C SER A 71 -5.72 18.44 -3.74
N CYS A 72 -5.54 18.84 -2.48
CA CYS A 72 -5.94 18.05 -1.33
C CYS A 72 -7.34 18.49 -0.91
N VAL A 73 -8.28 17.55 -0.82
CA VAL A 73 -9.70 17.83 -0.57
C VAL A 73 -10.15 17.19 0.73
N LEU A 74 -10.74 17.98 1.61
CA LEU A 74 -11.40 17.48 2.81
C LEU A 74 -12.86 17.18 2.50
N TRP A 75 -13.25 15.92 2.68
CA TRP A 75 -14.62 15.45 2.46
C TRP A 75 -14.97 14.37 3.47
N ASN A 76 -16.14 14.45 4.10
CA ASN A 76 -16.56 13.54 5.18
C ASN A 76 -15.48 13.34 6.27
N ASN A 77 -14.79 14.43 6.64
CA ASN A 77 -13.72 14.43 7.65
C ASN A 77 -12.48 13.59 7.28
N LEU A 78 -12.34 13.21 6.01
CA LEU A 78 -11.18 12.51 5.45
C LEU A 78 -10.54 13.34 4.33
N PHE A 79 -9.21 13.29 4.25
CA PHE A 79 -8.47 13.94 3.17
C PHE A 79 -8.37 13.04 1.95
N HIS A 80 -8.46 13.64 0.77
CA HIS A 80 -8.52 12.93 -0.49
C HIS A 80 -7.65 13.58 -1.56
N ILE A 81 -7.10 12.74 -2.44
CA ILE A 81 -6.46 13.11 -3.70
C ILE A 81 -7.15 12.40 -4.87
N SER A 82 -7.33 13.10 -5.98
CA SER A 82 -7.86 12.49 -7.19
C SER A 82 -6.79 11.71 -7.94
N GLY A 83 -7.17 10.67 -8.67
CA GLY A 83 -6.24 9.99 -9.58
C GLY A 83 -5.68 10.91 -10.67
N THR A 84 -6.41 11.96 -11.05
CA THR A 84 -5.91 12.97 -12.00
C THR A 84 -4.77 13.79 -11.38
N ASP A 85 -4.90 14.17 -10.11
CA ASP A 85 -3.89 14.96 -9.41
C ASP A 85 -2.64 14.12 -9.11
N ILE A 86 -2.80 12.82 -8.81
CA ILE A 86 -1.68 11.87 -8.70
C ILE A 86 -0.88 11.82 -10.01
N VAL A 87 -1.56 11.69 -11.16
CA VAL A 87 -0.91 11.68 -12.48
C VAL A 87 -0.15 12.97 -12.73
N ARG A 88 -0.72 14.14 -12.40
CA ARG A 88 -0.05 15.44 -12.54
C ARG A 88 1.22 15.52 -11.70
N CYS A 89 1.15 15.10 -10.43
CA CYS A 89 2.31 15.07 -9.53
C CYS A 89 3.43 14.19 -10.09
N LEU A 90 3.10 12.97 -10.52
CA LEU A 90 4.09 12.03 -11.04
C LEU A 90 4.68 12.51 -12.37
N SER A 91 3.86 13.00 -13.30
CA SER A 91 4.33 13.54 -14.58
C SER A 91 5.31 14.69 -14.37
N PHE A 92 4.97 15.62 -13.47
CA PHE A 92 5.83 16.75 -13.12
C PHE A 92 7.15 16.29 -12.50
N ARG A 93 7.13 15.37 -11.54
CA ARG A 93 8.34 14.83 -10.91
C ARG A 93 9.26 14.17 -11.93
N PHE A 94 8.73 13.34 -12.83
CA PHE A 94 9.53 12.67 -13.87
C PHE A 94 10.19 13.67 -14.83
N GLN A 95 9.46 14.72 -15.23
CA GLN A 95 9.99 15.79 -16.06
C GLN A 95 11.13 16.54 -15.35
N ALA A 96 10.96 16.88 -14.08
CA ALA A 96 11.96 17.60 -13.30
C ALA A 96 13.25 16.79 -13.06
N PHE A 97 13.16 15.45 -13.01
CA PHE A 97 14.33 14.56 -12.94
C PHE A 97 15.00 14.27 -14.29
N GLY A 98 14.65 15.02 -15.35
CA GLY A 98 15.23 14.82 -16.69
C GLY A 98 14.79 13.52 -17.37
N ARG A 99 13.69 12.90 -16.92
CA ARG A 99 13.06 11.73 -17.54
C ARG A 99 11.70 12.12 -18.13
N PRO A 100 11.66 12.95 -19.19
CA PRO A 100 10.40 13.44 -19.75
C PRO A 100 9.55 12.27 -20.25
N VAL A 101 8.26 12.30 -19.90
CA VAL A 101 7.28 11.32 -20.33
C VAL A 101 7.04 11.47 -21.83
N LYS A 102 7.67 10.62 -22.64
CA LYS A 102 7.53 10.67 -24.11
C LYS A 102 6.13 10.27 -24.60
N ASN A 103 5.47 9.37 -23.88
CA ASN A 103 4.15 8.84 -24.26
C ASN A 103 3.17 9.00 -23.09
N SER A 104 2.60 10.20 -22.97
CA SER A 104 1.74 10.58 -21.84
C SER A 104 0.56 9.64 -21.65
N LYS A 105 -0.04 9.14 -22.73
CA LYS A 105 -1.16 8.19 -22.64
C LYS A 105 -0.78 6.88 -21.95
N LYS A 106 0.34 6.27 -22.36
CA LYS A 106 0.83 5.03 -21.72
C LYS A 106 1.22 5.25 -20.26
N PHE A 107 1.75 6.42 -19.95
CA PHE A 107 2.09 6.79 -18.58
C PHE A 107 0.84 6.91 -17.72
N GLU A 108 -0.15 7.68 -18.16
CA GLU A 108 -1.46 7.79 -17.50
C GLU A 108 -2.11 6.41 -17.31
N GLU A 109 -2.16 5.59 -18.36
CA GLU A 109 -2.69 4.23 -18.31
C GLU A 109 -1.96 3.35 -17.29
N GLY A 110 -0.63 3.47 -17.21
CA GLY A 110 0.20 2.76 -16.23
C GLY A 110 -0.15 3.17 -14.79
N ILE A 111 -0.19 4.47 -14.50
CA ILE A 111 -0.56 4.98 -13.18
C ILE A 111 -1.99 4.55 -12.83
N PHE A 112 -2.95 4.70 -13.74
CA PHE A 112 -4.32 4.24 -13.50
C PHE A 112 -4.41 2.73 -13.33
N SER A 113 -3.53 1.94 -13.96
CA SER A 113 -3.44 0.50 -13.73
C SER A 113 -2.99 0.19 -12.31
N ASP A 114 -1.95 0.86 -11.82
CA ASP A 114 -1.44 0.68 -10.46
C ASP A 114 -2.50 1.09 -9.42
N LEU A 115 -3.16 2.23 -9.64
CA LEU A 115 -4.22 2.75 -8.78
C LEU A 115 -5.46 1.85 -8.70
N ARG A 116 -5.71 0.96 -9.67
CA ARG A 116 -6.84 0.02 -9.61
C ARG A 116 -6.69 -0.98 -8.47
N ASN A 117 -5.46 -1.35 -8.11
CA ASN A 117 -5.15 -2.39 -7.12
C ASN A 117 -5.43 -1.94 -5.67
N LEU A 118 -5.49 -0.63 -5.43
CA LEU A 118 -5.83 -0.06 -4.12
C LEU A 118 -7.27 -0.40 -3.73
N LYS A 119 -7.52 -0.82 -2.49
CA LYS A 119 -8.83 -1.33 -2.05
C LYS A 119 -9.81 -0.18 -1.78
N SER A 120 -11.03 -0.33 -2.27
CA SER A 120 -12.12 0.57 -1.87
C SER A 120 -12.45 0.38 -0.39
N GLY A 121 -12.67 1.46 0.35
CA GLY A 121 -12.94 1.48 1.78
C GLY A 121 -11.68 1.57 2.65
N THR A 122 -10.54 1.04 2.18
CA THR A 122 -9.25 1.13 2.88
C THR A 122 -8.34 2.17 2.27
N ASP A 123 -8.16 2.21 0.95
CA ASP A 123 -7.20 3.12 0.31
C ASP A 123 -7.90 4.25 -0.47
N ALA A 124 -9.19 4.06 -0.76
CA ALA A 124 -9.98 4.96 -1.58
C ALA A 124 -11.47 4.86 -1.27
N SER A 125 -12.20 5.96 -1.45
CA SER A 125 -13.66 5.91 -1.56
C SER A 125 -14.06 5.55 -3.00
N LEU A 126 -15.07 4.67 -3.14
CA LEU A 126 -15.66 4.36 -4.45
C LEU A 126 -16.93 5.19 -4.62
N GLU A 127 -16.85 6.25 -5.41
CA GLU A 127 -17.95 7.18 -5.61
C GLU A 127 -18.82 6.79 -6.80
N GLU A 128 -20.14 6.83 -6.62
CA GLU A 128 -21.11 6.62 -7.68
C GLU A 128 -21.21 7.84 -8.61
N PRO A 129 -21.65 7.68 -9.87
CA PRO A 129 -21.75 8.78 -10.82
C PRO A 129 -22.60 9.93 -10.27
N LYS A 130 -22.14 11.16 -10.48
CA LYS A 130 -22.80 12.40 -10.01
C LYS A 130 -23.05 12.46 -8.49
N SER A 131 -22.28 11.74 -7.68
CA SER A 131 -22.33 11.93 -6.22
C SER A 131 -22.00 13.39 -5.85
N PRO A 132 -22.46 13.90 -4.69
CA PRO A 132 -22.11 15.25 -4.24
C PRO A 132 -20.59 15.47 -4.17
N PHE A 133 -19.84 14.43 -3.83
CA PHE A 133 -18.38 14.51 -3.79
C PHE A 133 -17.78 14.66 -5.20
N LEU A 134 -18.20 13.83 -6.17
CA LEU A 134 -17.74 13.98 -7.55
C LEU A 134 -18.16 15.31 -8.18
N ASP A 135 -19.33 15.84 -7.81
CA ASP A 135 -19.76 17.18 -8.23
C ASP A 135 -18.86 18.28 -7.66
N PHE A 136 -18.52 18.21 -6.38
CA PHE A 136 -17.54 19.10 -5.77
C PHE A 136 -16.19 19.03 -6.48
N LEU A 137 -15.65 17.83 -6.71
CA LEU A 137 -14.36 17.62 -7.37
C LEU A 137 -14.36 18.12 -8.82
N TYR A 138 -15.45 17.90 -9.55
CA TYR A 138 -15.58 18.32 -10.94
C TYR A 138 -15.64 19.84 -11.07
N LYS A 139 -16.46 20.52 -10.25
CA LYS A 139 -16.54 21.99 -10.18
C LYS A 139 -15.19 22.63 -9.84
N ASN A 140 -14.38 21.91 -9.07
CA ASN A 140 -13.06 22.34 -8.62
C ASN A 140 -11.90 21.90 -9.54
N ASN A 141 -12.18 21.35 -10.72
CA ASN A 141 -11.20 20.86 -11.70
C ASN A 141 -10.25 19.75 -11.18
N CYS A 142 -10.60 19.10 -10.07
CA CYS A 142 -9.84 17.98 -9.51
C CYS A 142 -10.02 16.70 -10.33
N ILE A 143 -11.14 16.55 -11.04
CA ILE A 143 -11.44 15.40 -11.91
C ILE A 143 -12.03 15.86 -13.24
N ARG A 144 -11.87 15.03 -14.28
CA ARG A 144 -12.33 15.34 -15.64
C ARG A 144 -13.73 14.79 -15.97
N THR A 145 -14.23 13.84 -15.21
CA THR A 145 -15.54 13.20 -15.44
C THR A 145 -16.20 12.88 -14.10
N GLN A 146 -17.53 12.81 -14.07
CA GLN A 146 -18.32 12.37 -12.91
C GLN A 146 -18.82 10.92 -13.07
N LYS A 147 -18.01 10.06 -13.69
CA LYS A 147 -18.29 8.62 -13.76
C LYS A 147 -17.93 7.95 -12.43
N LYS A 148 -18.44 6.73 -12.22
CA LYS A 148 -18.06 5.89 -11.10
C LYS A 148 -16.55 5.74 -11.06
N GLN A 149 -15.91 6.17 -9.97
CA GLN A 149 -14.46 6.17 -9.87
C GLN A 149 -13.99 6.12 -8.43
N LYS A 150 -12.73 5.70 -8.23
CA LYS A 150 -12.07 5.78 -6.95
C LYS A 150 -11.51 7.19 -6.74
N VAL A 151 -11.71 7.73 -5.55
CA VAL A 151 -11.00 8.90 -5.04
C VAL A 151 -10.15 8.43 -3.86
N PHE A 152 -8.86 8.70 -3.88
CA PHE A 152 -7.89 8.06 -3.00
C PHE A 152 -7.78 8.83 -1.70
N TYR A 153 -7.66 8.12 -0.59
CA TYR A 153 -7.40 8.76 0.69
C TYR A 153 -5.98 9.32 0.70
N TRP A 154 -5.85 10.50 1.28
CA TRP A 154 -4.58 11.17 1.45
C TRP A 154 -4.01 10.79 2.82
N TYR A 155 -3.30 9.67 2.86
CA TYR A 155 -2.57 9.28 4.06
C TYR A 155 -1.33 10.15 4.20
N SER A 156 -1.20 10.82 5.34
CA SER A 156 0.11 11.32 5.77
C SER A 156 0.88 10.13 6.30
N GLU A 157 2.16 10.01 5.96
CA GLU A 157 3.07 8.98 6.48
C GLU A 157 3.37 9.16 8.00
N GLU A 158 2.34 9.38 8.82
CA GLU A 158 2.43 9.41 10.28
C GLU A 158 1.67 8.24 10.96
N GLU A 159 0.83 7.48 10.23
CA GLU A 159 0.05 6.36 10.80
C GLU A 159 0.82 5.02 10.91
N ASP A 160 2.16 5.01 10.82
CA ASP A 160 2.99 3.81 11.02
C ASP A 160 3.65 3.72 12.43
N TYR A 161 3.14 4.44 13.44
CA TYR A 161 3.60 4.31 14.84
C TYR A 161 2.46 4.22 15.88
N SER A 162 1.38 3.50 15.56
CA SER A 162 0.46 2.96 16.59
C SER A 162 0.29 1.46 16.45
N GLY A 163 1.42 0.77 16.27
CA GLY A 163 1.54 -0.68 16.32
C GLY A 163 1.90 -1.23 17.71
N GLU A 164 1.68 -0.47 18.78
CA GLU A 164 1.95 -0.89 20.16
C GLU A 164 0.72 -0.63 21.02
N ASP A 165 -0.29 -1.51 20.98
CA ASP A 165 -1.23 -1.70 22.11
C ASP A 165 -2.07 -2.98 21.97
N GLN A 166 -1.56 -4.01 21.26
CA GLN A 166 -2.28 -5.28 21.16
C GLN A 166 -1.37 -6.50 21.06
N LEU A 167 -0.41 -6.62 21.97
CA LEU A 167 0.18 -7.92 22.30
C LEU A 167 0.67 -7.98 23.75
N GLY A 168 -0.08 -8.79 24.50
CA GLY A 168 0.28 -9.50 25.73
C GLY A 168 1.54 -9.12 26.48
N SER A 169 1.36 -8.54 27.66
CA SER A 169 1.95 -9.13 28.86
C SER A 169 0.94 -9.06 29.99
N LEU A 170 0.14 -10.13 30.13
CA LEU A 170 -0.56 -10.45 31.36
C LEU A 170 0.45 -11.09 32.33
N GLU A 171 1.53 -10.36 32.64
CA GLU A 171 2.39 -10.64 33.80
C GLU A 171 1.88 -9.81 34.96
N GLU A 172 0.85 -10.29 35.65
CA GLU A 172 0.66 -9.98 37.08
C GLU A 172 -0.43 -10.89 37.66
N ALA A 173 -0.01 -12.03 38.19
CA ALA A 173 -0.58 -12.64 39.40
C ALA A 173 0.23 -13.88 39.78
N SER A 174 1.38 -13.67 40.40
CA SER A 174 1.97 -14.68 41.28
C SER A 174 2.02 -14.12 42.70
N PRO A 175 1.25 -14.66 43.64
CA PRO A 175 1.61 -14.62 45.05
C PRO A 175 2.18 -15.98 45.46
N SER A 176 3.25 -15.88 46.23
CA SER A 176 4.15 -16.91 46.72
C SER A 176 3.52 -17.94 47.69
N SER A 177 4.18 -19.10 47.71
CA SER A 177 4.49 -19.95 48.90
C SER A 177 3.67 -21.21 49.18
N GLU A 178 4.40 -22.32 49.02
CA GLU A 178 4.60 -23.46 49.94
C GLU A 178 3.53 -24.55 50.16
N ASN A 179 4.03 -25.77 49.92
CA ASN A 179 3.78 -27.06 50.57
C ASN A 179 2.62 -27.98 50.12
N ALA A 180 3.09 -29.08 49.51
CA ALA A 180 2.81 -30.47 49.91
C ALA A 180 1.48 -31.11 49.47
N TYR A 181 1.54 -32.07 48.53
CA TYR A 181 1.77 -33.49 48.80
C TYR A 181 1.62 -34.30 47.50
N ILE A 182 2.57 -35.20 47.27
CA ILE A 182 2.42 -36.34 46.35
C ILE A 182 1.49 -37.36 47.03
N THR A 183 0.54 -37.93 46.29
CA THR A 183 0.19 -39.36 46.45
C THR A 183 -0.29 -39.93 45.13
N ALA A 184 0.26 -41.09 44.83
CA ALA A 184 0.13 -41.85 43.60
C ALA A 184 -1.14 -42.70 43.52
N SER A 185 -1.35 -43.25 42.32
CA SER A 185 -1.84 -44.60 42.03
C SER A 185 -3.34 -44.83 41.74
N LEU A 186 -3.53 -45.24 40.47
CA LEU A 186 -4.14 -46.51 40.01
C LEU A 186 -5.63 -46.77 40.26
N ASN A 187 -6.33 -46.90 39.11
CA ASN A 187 -7.44 -47.79 38.76
C ASN A 187 -8.58 -48.02 39.77
N SER A 188 -9.82 -47.84 39.32
CA SER A 188 -10.73 -48.95 38.94
C SER A 188 -12.18 -48.49 38.67
N VAL A 189 -12.66 -48.80 37.46
CA VAL A 189 -13.95 -49.43 37.05
C VAL A 189 -15.34 -48.92 37.48
N ALA A 190 -16.24 -49.03 36.48
CA ALA A 190 -17.70 -49.25 36.53
C ALA A 190 -18.58 -48.03 36.90
N ASP A 191 -19.73 -47.73 36.29
CA ASP A 191 -20.56 -48.30 35.22
C ASP A 191 -21.62 -47.22 34.86
N GLY A 192 -22.36 -47.33 33.75
CA GLY A 192 -23.57 -46.50 33.54
C GLY A 192 -23.87 -45.90 32.16
N GLN A 193 -23.79 -46.70 31.10
CA GLN A 193 -24.77 -46.83 30.02
C GLN A 193 -25.80 -45.67 29.76
N VAL A 194 -25.62 -44.88 28.69
CA VAL A 194 -26.73 -44.39 27.82
C VAL A 194 -26.28 -44.34 26.35
N HIS A 195 -27.15 -44.88 25.49
CA HIS A 195 -27.05 -44.97 24.03
C HIS A 195 -26.88 -43.63 23.30
N GLY A 196 -26.13 -43.64 22.20
CA GLY A 196 -26.15 -42.59 21.17
C GLY A 196 -25.14 -42.85 20.05
N ASN A 197 -25.60 -43.47 18.96
CA ASN A 197 -24.84 -43.68 17.73
C ASN A 197 -24.42 -42.35 17.06
N VAL A 198 -23.27 -42.42 16.36
CA VAL A 198 -22.94 -41.80 15.05
C VAL A 198 -21.69 -40.92 15.03
N VAL A 199 -20.57 -41.56 14.62
CA VAL A 199 -19.50 -41.14 13.69
C VAL A 199 -18.69 -39.87 13.98
N ALA A 200 -17.42 -40.09 14.30
CA ALA A 200 -16.30 -39.16 14.12
C ALA A 200 -15.29 -39.76 13.10
N PRO A 201 -14.17 -39.10 12.80
CA PRO A 201 -13.94 -38.11 11.74
C PRO A 201 -13.16 -38.72 10.55
N GLN A 202 -13.18 -38.07 9.37
CA GLN A 202 -12.28 -38.42 8.27
C GLN A 202 -11.36 -37.25 7.95
N THR A 203 -10.11 -37.39 8.38
CA THR A 203 -8.93 -36.61 8.01
C THR A 203 -8.56 -36.90 6.55
N PHE A 204 -8.59 -35.88 5.69
CA PHE A 204 -8.11 -35.97 4.31
C PHE A 204 -6.57 -36.00 4.29
N ASN A 205 -5.99 -37.07 3.75
CA ASN A 205 -4.56 -37.25 3.51
C ASN A 205 -4.25 -36.96 2.03
N SER A 206 -3.43 -35.94 1.75
CA SER A 206 -3.23 -35.36 0.40
C SER A 206 -2.06 -35.97 -0.40
N LEU A 207 -1.76 -37.26 -0.26
CA LEU A 207 -0.64 -37.89 -0.98
C LEU A 207 -0.98 -39.30 -1.44
N GLN A 208 -1.88 -39.46 -2.44
CA GLN A 208 -2.01 -40.73 -3.17
C GLN A 208 -2.87 -40.67 -4.45
N THR A 209 -2.63 -39.76 -5.41
CA THR A 209 -3.15 -39.96 -6.79
C THR A 209 -2.21 -39.38 -7.88
N LEU A 210 -0.94 -39.77 -7.88
CA LEU A 210 -0.05 -39.55 -9.02
C LEU A 210 0.26 -40.89 -9.70
N SER A 211 -0.63 -41.33 -10.59
CA SER A 211 -0.29 -42.31 -11.64
C SER A 211 -1.46 -42.51 -12.63
N MET A 212 -1.49 -41.77 -13.75
CA MET A 212 -2.16 -42.22 -14.98
C MET A 212 -1.40 -41.74 -16.23
N PRO A 213 -0.98 -42.63 -17.13
CA PRO A 213 -0.28 -42.28 -18.38
C PRO A 213 -1.22 -42.08 -19.59
N MET A 214 -0.86 -41.07 -20.40
CA MET A 214 -0.99 -40.86 -21.86
C MET A 214 -2.22 -41.37 -22.65
N THR A 215 -2.88 -40.45 -23.37
CA THR A 215 -3.14 -40.63 -24.82
C THR A 215 -3.25 -39.29 -25.55
N LEU A 216 -2.60 -39.21 -26.71
CA LEU A 216 -2.48 -38.06 -27.61
C LEU A 216 -3.63 -38.14 -28.64
N SER A 217 -4.58 -37.22 -28.60
CA SER A 217 -5.63 -37.11 -29.63
C SER A 217 -5.30 -35.99 -30.64
N GLN A 218 -5.24 -36.38 -31.91
CA GLN A 218 -5.04 -35.53 -33.10
C GLN A 218 -6.22 -34.58 -33.38
N PRO A 219 -5.99 -33.42 -34.01
CA PRO A 219 -7.06 -32.55 -34.50
C PRO A 219 -7.52 -32.94 -35.91
N ALA A 220 -8.84 -33.07 -36.10
CA ALA A 220 -9.46 -33.23 -37.40
C ALA A 220 -9.69 -31.86 -38.07
N MET A 221 -9.09 -31.69 -39.25
CA MET A 221 -9.36 -30.60 -40.19
C MET A 221 -10.69 -30.89 -40.91
N HIS A 222 -11.63 -29.95 -40.94
CA HIS A 222 -12.76 -29.97 -41.87
C HIS A 222 -12.62 -28.80 -42.84
N SER A 223 -12.16 -29.12 -44.05
CA SER A 223 -12.28 -28.28 -45.25
C SER A 223 -13.71 -28.35 -45.78
N GLY A 224 -14.20 -27.24 -46.31
CA GLY A 224 -15.52 -27.11 -46.89
C GLY A 224 -15.69 -27.81 -48.24
N ALA A 225 -16.95 -27.85 -48.70
CA ALA A 225 -17.31 -27.88 -50.11
C ALA A 225 -18.77 -27.46 -50.29
N MET A 226 -18.96 -26.61 -51.30
CA MET A 226 -20.18 -26.24 -52.02
C MET A 226 -21.09 -25.16 -51.41
#